data_AF-A0A0Q1DV75-F1
#
_entry.id   AF-A0A0Q1DV75-F1
#
_cell.length_a   1.000
_cell.length_b   1.000
_cell.length_c   1.000
_cell.angle_alpha   90.00
_cell.angle_beta   90.00
_cell.angle_gamma   90.00
#
_symmetry.space_group_name_H-M   'P 1'
#
loop_
_entity.id
_entity.type
_entity.pdbx_description
1 polymer ?
#
loop_
_entity_poly.entity_id
_entity_poly.type
_entity_poly.pdbx_seq_one_letter_code
_entity_poly.pdbx_strand_id
1 'polypeptide(L)'
;MYPTVYHFVEEFIAVMYPSVAGGDTRWAPQWWKHKEAVTRLTALWKRFEQLRLEEPGTYVETFLRVHGDYHMGVLQRPGGVFSECEREDTPSMPLRCAPLDGSLDEV
;
A
#
# COMPACT_ATOMS: atom_id res chain seq x y z
N MET A 1 8.88 0.95 -17.24
CA MET A 1 8.23 -0.09 -16.44
C MET A 1 9.09 -0.36 -15.23
N TYR A 2 8.52 -0.36 -14.03
CA TYR A 2 9.25 -0.76 -12.83
C TYR A 2 9.32 -2.29 -12.77
N PRO A 3 10.52 -2.89 -12.59
CA PRO A 3 10.68 -4.34 -12.66
C PRO A 3 10.09 -5.07 -11.45
N THR A 4 9.98 -4.41 -10.30
CA THR A 4 9.37 -4.95 -9.08
C THR A 4 8.59 -3.88 -8.33
N VAL A 5 7.77 -4.30 -7.38
CA VAL A 5 7.12 -3.40 -6.42
C VAL A 5 8.15 -2.57 -5.62
N TYR A 6 9.34 -3.11 -5.33
CA TYR A 6 10.37 -2.39 -4.57
C TYR A 6 10.88 -1.17 -5.36
N HIS A 7 11.22 -1.36 -6.63
CA HIS A 7 11.60 -0.25 -7.51
C HIS A 7 10.48 0.77 -7.68
N PHE A 8 9.23 0.30 -7.83
CA PHE A 8 8.08 1.22 -7.89
C PHE A 8 7.93 2.04 -6.60
N VAL A 9 8.16 1.43 -5.44
CA VAL A 9 8.06 2.14 -4.17
C VAL A 9 9.20 3.15 -4.01
N GLU A 10 10.43 2.74 -4.27
CA GLU A 10 11.62 3.60 -4.12
C GLU A 10 11.63 4.77 -5.10
N GLU A 11 11.30 4.51 -6.37
CA GLU A 11 11.47 5.49 -7.45
C GLU A 11 10.21 6.32 -7.73
N PHE A 12 9.03 5.85 -7.33
CA PHE A 12 7.76 6.56 -7.56
C PHE A 12 7.02 6.90 -6.26
N ILE A 13 6.59 5.90 -5.46
CA ILE A 13 5.72 6.15 -4.31
C ILE A 13 6.39 7.02 -3.26
N ALA A 14 7.63 6.71 -2.87
CA ALA A 14 8.36 7.46 -1.85
C ALA A 14 8.66 8.92 -2.29
N VAL A 15 8.84 9.13 -3.59
CA VAL A 15 9.09 10.46 -4.18
C VAL A 15 7.80 11.26 -4.29
N MET A 16 6.70 10.62 -4.71
CA MET A 16 5.41 11.27 -4.93
C MET A 16 4.65 11.58 -3.63
N TYR A 17 4.84 10.77 -2.59
CA TYR A 17 4.17 10.91 -1.29
C TYR A 17 5.20 11.17 -0.17
N PRO A 18 5.90 12.31 -0.19
CA PRO A 18 6.93 12.61 0.80
C PRO A 18 6.33 12.82 2.18
N SER A 19 7.05 12.39 3.22
CA SER A 19 6.73 12.78 4.59
C SER A 19 7.04 14.26 4.78
N VAL A 20 6.08 15.03 5.32
CA VAL A 20 6.23 16.46 5.59
C VAL A 20 6.56 16.65 7.06
N ALA A 21 7.53 17.53 7.38
CA ALA A 21 7.88 17.82 8.77
C ALA A 21 6.66 18.37 9.52
N GLY A 22 6.26 17.69 10.61
CA GLY A 22 5.06 18.03 11.39
C GLY A 22 3.74 17.47 10.84
N GLY A 23 3.78 16.65 9.78
CA GLY A 23 2.61 15.92 9.29
C GLY A 23 2.35 14.63 10.06
N ASP A 24 1.09 14.21 10.11
CA ASP A 24 0.64 12.95 10.73
C ASP A 24 0.92 11.70 9.87
N THR A 25 1.57 11.87 8.72
CA THR A 25 1.87 10.79 7.78
C THR A 25 2.82 9.77 8.42
N ARG A 26 2.33 8.56 8.69
CA ARG A 26 3.17 7.47 9.20
C ARG A 26 3.64 6.60 8.04
N TRP A 27 4.95 6.55 7.81
CA TRP A 27 5.57 5.63 6.85
C TRP A 27 6.57 4.71 7.56
N ALA A 28 6.44 3.40 7.34
CA ALA A 28 7.37 2.41 7.85
C ALA A 28 8.57 2.25 6.88
N PRO A 29 9.81 2.56 7.28
CA PRO A 29 10.98 2.38 6.42
C PRO A 29 11.13 0.94 5.90
N GLN A 30 10.77 -0.05 6.71
CA GLN A 30 10.75 -1.46 6.29
C GLN A 30 9.33 -1.95 6.02
N TRP A 31 8.57 -1.17 5.23
CA TRP A 31 7.18 -1.46 4.84
C TRP A 31 6.95 -2.91 4.36
N TRP A 32 7.97 -3.55 3.77
CA TRP A 32 7.90 -4.94 3.30
C TRP A 32 7.70 -5.97 4.42
N LYS A 33 7.93 -5.61 5.69
CA LYS A 33 7.60 -6.45 6.85
C LYS A 33 6.09 -6.51 7.12
N HIS A 34 5.31 -5.61 6.53
CA HIS A 34 3.87 -5.54 6.70
C HIS A 34 3.17 -6.17 5.50
N LYS A 35 2.58 -7.36 5.67
CA LYS A 35 1.89 -8.09 4.59
C LYS A 35 0.83 -7.24 3.92
N GLU A 36 0.05 -6.48 4.70
CA GLU A 36 -0.95 -5.57 4.14
C GLU A 36 -0.33 -4.49 3.25
N ALA A 37 0.78 -3.89 3.66
CA ALA A 37 1.48 -2.89 2.87
C ALA A 37 2.03 -3.49 1.56
N VAL A 38 2.66 -4.66 1.63
CA VAL A 38 3.15 -5.38 0.45
C VAL A 38 2.01 -5.64 -0.54
N THR A 39 0.86 -6.13 -0.06
CA THR A 39 -0.30 -6.40 -0.91
C THR A 39 -0.83 -5.12 -1.58
N ARG A 40 -1.03 -4.04 -0.81
CA ARG A 40 -1.54 -2.77 -1.34
C ARG A 40 -0.58 -2.13 -2.35
N LEU A 41 0.70 -2.06 -2.02
CA LEU A 41 1.73 -1.47 -2.90
C LEU A 41 1.95 -2.31 -4.17
N THR A 42 1.85 -3.64 -4.06
CA THR A 42 1.90 -4.52 -5.24
C THR A 42 0.70 -4.31 -6.16
N ALA A 43 -0.50 -4.11 -5.59
CA ALA A 43 -1.69 -3.80 -6.37
C ALA A 43 -1.56 -2.44 -7.09
N LEU A 44 -1.06 -1.42 -6.40
CA LEU A 44 -0.77 -0.11 -7.01
C LEU A 44 0.25 -0.23 -8.14
N TRP A 45 1.36 -0.93 -7.93
CA TRP A 45 2.39 -1.13 -8.97
C TRP A 45 1.80 -1.78 -10.23
N LYS A 46 1.06 -2.88 -10.07
CA LYS A 46 0.42 -3.57 -11.19
C LYS A 46 -0.57 -2.67 -11.93
N ARG A 47 -1.38 -1.92 -11.19
CA ARG A 47 -2.35 -0.99 -11.79
C ARG A 47 -1.66 0.15 -12.52
N PHE A 48 -0.58 0.70 -11.97
CA PHE A 48 0.22 1.73 -12.60
C PHE A 48 0.81 1.27 -13.95
N GLU A 49 1.40 0.07 -13.98
CA GLU A 49 1.94 -0.49 -15.22
C GLU A 49 0.86 -0.87 -16.23
N GLN A 50 -0.32 -1.30 -15.78
CA GLN A 50 -1.48 -1.50 -16.66
C GLN A 50 -1.93 -0.17 -17.29
N LEU A 51 -2.10 0.88 -16.48
CA LEU A 51 -2.53 2.19 -16.97
C LEU A 51 -1.53 2.80 -17.96
N ARG A 52 -0.22 2.57 -17.78
CA ARG A 52 0.81 2.99 -18.76
C ARG A 52 0.54 2.46 -20.17
N LEU A 53 -0.05 1.27 -20.29
CA LEU A 53 -0.40 0.65 -21.57
C LEU A 53 -1.77 1.11 -22.06
N GLU A 54 -2.74 1.24 -21.15
CA GLU A 54 -4.13 1.62 -21.49
C GLU A 54 -4.27 3.09 -21.89
N GLU A 55 -3.54 3.99 -21.22
CA GLU A 55 -3.63 5.44 -21.41
C GLU A 55 -2.25 6.15 -21.33
N PRO A 56 -1.37 5.94 -22.33
CA PRO A 56 0.03 6.38 -22.27
C PRO A 56 0.25 7.88 -22.01
N GLY A 57 -0.72 8.73 -22.37
CA GLY A 57 -0.65 10.17 -22.17
C GLY A 57 -1.18 10.68 -20.83
N THR A 58 -2.03 9.90 -20.14
CA THR A 58 -2.81 10.36 -18.96
C THR A 58 -2.75 9.44 -17.76
N TYR A 59 -2.06 8.29 -17.87
CA TYR A 59 -2.02 7.26 -16.83
C TYR A 59 -1.73 7.75 -15.41
N VAL A 60 -0.87 8.77 -15.27
CA VAL A 60 -0.53 9.33 -13.95
C VAL A 60 -1.73 10.01 -13.31
N GLU A 61 -2.53 10.75 -14.08
CA GLU A 61 -3.69 11.47 -13.55
C GLU A 61 -4.76 10.50 -13.04
N THR A 62 -5.13 9.51 -13.87
CA THR A 62 -6.05 8.45 -13.47
C THR A 62 -5.49 7.64 -12.30
N PHE A 63 -4.20 7.30 -12.32
CA PHE A 63 -3.56 6.57 -11.23
C PHE A 63 -3.72 7.31 -9.91
N LEU A 64 -3.30 8.57 -9.84
CA LEU A 64 -3.35 9.36 -8.60
C LEU A 64 -4.80 9.50 -8.12
N ARG A 65 -5.69 9.96 -9.01
CA ARG A 65 -7.10 10.24 -8.69
C ARG A 65 -7.87 9.02 -8.20
N VAL A 66 -7.67 7.86 -8.82
CA VAL A 66 -8.55 6.69 -8.62
C VAL A 66 -7.92 5.66 -7.67
N HIS A 67 -6.59 5.55 -7.65
CA HIS A 67 -5.91 4.45 -6.97
C HIS A 67 -4.89 4.91 -5.94
N GLY A 68 -3.94 5.74 -6.37
CA GLY A 68 -2.79 6.18 -5.57
C GLY A 68 -3.24 6.82 -4.27
N ASP A 69 -4.01 7.90 -4.36
CA ASP A 69 -4.37 8.71 -3.19
C ASP A 69 -5.23 7.92 -2.19
N TYR A 70 -6.11 7.04 -2.67
CA TYR A 70 -6.90 6.14 -1.82
C TYR A 70 -6.00 5.19 -1.01
N HIS A 71 -5.14 4.44 -1.68
CA HIS A 71 -4.30 3.45 -0.99
C HIS A 71 -3.26 4.11 -0.08
N MET A 72 -2.68 5.23 -0.51
CA MET A 72 -1.72 5.97 0.31
C MET A 72 -2.39 6.58 1.55
N GLY A 73 -3.61 7.12 1.42
CA GLY A 73 -4.41 7.58 2.56
C GLY A 73 -4.66 6.46 3.59
N VAL A 74 -4.92 5.23 3.14
CA VAL A 74 -5.10 4.08 4.06
C VAL A 74 -3.79 3.65 4.73
N LEU A 75 -2.68 3.63 3.98
CA LEU A 75 -1.39 3.21 4.50
C LEU A 75 -0.83 4.18 5.53
N GLN A 76 -0.96 5.48 5.26
CA GLN A 76 -0.32 6.54 6.04
C GLN A 76 -1.19 7.10 7.18
N ARG A 77 -2.45 6.66 7.31
CA ARG A 77 -3.36 7.17 8.32
C ARG A 77 -2.85 6.92 9.75
N PRO A 78 -3.16 7.81 10.71
CA PRO A 78 -3.04 7.52 12.13
C PRO A 78 -3.79 6.24 12.50
N GLY A 79 -3.17 5.35 13.28
CA GLY A 79 -3.72 4.02 13.60
C GLY A 79 -3.76 3.03 12.42
N GLY A 80 -3.12 3.35 11.29
CA GLY A 80 -2.99 2.48 10.12
C GLY A 80 -1.90 1.42 10.26
N VAL A 81 -1.62 0.70 9.16
CA VAL A 81 -0.63 -0.40 9.12
C VAL A 81 0.76 0.03 9.60
N PHE A 82 1.09 1.31 9.42
CA PHE A 82 2.37 1.90 9.79
C PHE A 82 2.35 2.65 11.14
N SER A 83 1.23 2.67 11.88
CA SER A 83 1.11 3.50 13.08
C SER A 83 1.97 3.04 14.25
N GLU A 84 2.30 1.75 14.31
CA GLU A 84 3.14 1.18 15.38
C GLU A 84 4.65 1.25 15.07
N CYS A 85 5.06 1.83 13.94
CA CYS A 85 6.45 1.84 13.47
C CYS A 85 7.29 3.03 13.96
N GLU A 86 6.96 3.65 15.11
CA GLU A 86 7.62 4.90 15.54
C GLU A 86 9.13 4.76 15.85
N ARG A 87 9.61 3.54 16.17
CA ARG A 87 11.05 3.29 16.45
C ARG A 87 11.54 1.92 15.96
N GLU A 88 10.65 0.93 15.82
CA GLU A 88 10.99 -0.42 15.38
C GLU A 88 9.79 -1.05 14.64
N ASP A 89 10.04 -1.64 13.46
CA ASP A 89 8.98 -2.21 12.64
C ASP A 89 8.44 -3.51 13.24
N THR A 90 7.21 -3.44 13.77
CA THR A 90 6.49 -4.60 14.31
C THR A 90 5.60 -5.20 13.23
N PRO A 91 5.72 -6.51 12.91
CA PRO A 91 4.86 -7.16 11.93
C PRO A 91 3.37 -7.07 12.30
N SER A 92 2.51 -6.82 11.32
CA SER A 92 1.06 -6.79 11.53
C SER A 92 0.53 -8.15 11.96
N MET A 93 -0.25 -8.17 13.05
CA MET A 93 -0.95 -9.37 13.49
C MET A 93 -2.23 -9.57 12.66
N PRO A 94 -2.46 -10.77 12.09
CA PRO A 94 -3.69 -11.04 11.36
C PRO A 94 -4.91 -10.96 12.28
N LEU A 95 -6.07 -10.64 11.70
CA LEU A 95 -7.33 -10.69 12.43
C LEU A 95 -7.54 -12.09 13.00
N ARG A 96 -8.08 -12.16 14.23
CA ARG A 96 -8.53 -13.42 14.80
C ARG A 96 -9.71 -13.93 13.99
N CYS A 97 -9.48 -14.99 13.24
CA CYS A 97 -10.50 -15.70 12.48
C CYS A 97 -10.65 -17.08 13.11
N ALA A 98 -11.83 -17.42 13.62
CA ALA A 98 -12.11 -18.81 14.00
C ALA A 98 -12.09 -19.65 12.71
N PRO A 99 -11.55 -20.88 12.75
CA PRO A 99 -11.65 -21.76 11.59
C PRO A 99 -13.12 -21.97 11.24
N LEU A 100 -13.42 -22.00 9.94
CA LEU A 100 -14.70 -22.52 9.48
C LEU A 100 -14.78 -23.97 9.96
N ASP A 101 -15.71 -24.27 10.87
CA ASP A 101 -16.15 -25.65 11.00
C ASP A 101 -16.94 -25.98 9.73
N GLY A 102 -16.83 -27.22 9.23
CA GLY A 102 -17.49 -27.65 8.00
C GLY A 102 -19.01 -27.73 8.11
N SER A 103 -19.63 -27.01 9.05
CA SER A 103 -21.07 -26.96 9.28
C SER A 103 -21.76 -25.81 8.55
N LEU A 104 -20.99 -24.89 7.96
CA LEU A 104 -21.50 -23.68 7.28
C LEU A 104 -21.66 -23.82 5.75
N ASP A 105 -21.52 -25.02 5.20
CA ASP A 105 -21.63 -25.29 3.75
C ASP A 105 -23.09 -25.37 3.22
N GLU A 106 -24.10 -24.99 4.01
CA GLU A 106 -25.51 -24.98 3.57
C GLU A 106 -26.16 -23.59 3.75
N VAL A 107 -25.97 -22.69 2.78
CA VAL A 107 -26.95 -21.63 2.41
C VAL A 107 -26.90 -21.38 0.91
#